data_AF-A0A3D1HWV1-F1
#
_entry.id   AF-A0A3D1HWV1-F1
#
_cell.length_a   1.000
_cell.length_b   1.000
_cell.length_c   1.000
_cell.angle_alpha   90.00
_cell.angle_beta   90.00
_cell.angle_gamma   90.00
#
_symmetry.space_group_name_H-M   'P 1'
#
loop_
_entity.id
_entity.type
_entity.pdbx_description
1 polymer ?
#
loop_
_entity_poly.entity_id
_entity_poly.type
_entity_poly.pdbx_seq_one_letter_code
_entity_poly.pdbx_strand_id
1 'polypeptide(L)'
;MKKDEYISQVQKAIGYYEKANIILTEEEKNRIEVADFGLGRVSEIGLQLLTYINTARVCAKEMVLLPGQACPEHRHIPTNGSDGKEETFRCRLGKVYLYVEGGNPSDVSVKLPDTALTAFKEIVLLSGGQYTIMPNTKHWFIAGDEGAVISEFSTHST
;
A
#
# COMPACT_ATOMS: atom_id res chain seq x y z
N MET A 1 15.78 7.67 -5.54
CA MET A 1 14.90 8.60 -6.28
C MET A 1 15.47 10.02 -6.39
N LYS A 2 15.27 10.71 -7.53
CA LYS A 2 15.63 12.14 -7.72
C LYS A 2 14.62 13.05 -7.01
N LYS A 3 15.04 14.26 -6.59
CA LYS A 3 14.17 15.21 -5.87
C LYS A 3 12.89 15.56 -6.65
N ASP A 4 13.00 15.85 -7.94
CA ASP A 4 11.85 16.22 -8.76
C ASP A 4 10.86 15.06 -8.96
N GLU A 5 11.39 13.83 -9.03
CA GLU A 5 10.56 12.61 -9.07
C GLU A 5 9.80 12.43 -7.76
N TYR A 6 10.47 12.57 -6.61
CA TYR A 6 9.84 12.54 -5.29
C TYR A 6 8.69 13.56 -5.20
N ILE A 7 8.96 14.82 -5.56
CA ILE A 7 7.96 15.89 -5.53
C ILE A 7 6.78 15.54 -6.44
N SER A 8 7.03 15.02 -7.64
CA SER A 8 5.96 14.59 -8.54
C SER A 8 5.11 13.47 -7.95
N GLN A 9 5.71 12.47 -7.29
CA GLN A 9 4.96 11.39 -6.63
C GLN A 9 4.09 11.92 -5.47
N VAL A 10 4.62 12.83 -4.66
CA VAL A 10 3.85 13.48 -3.58
C VAL A 10 2.65 14.25 -4.15
N GLN A 11 2.84 15.05 -5.20
CA GLN A 11 1.75 15.80 -5.83
C GLN A 11 0.66 14.88 -6.41
N LYS A 12 1.07 13.74 -7.00
CA LYS A 12 0.11 12.72 -7.45
C LYS A 12 -0.68 12.16 -6.27
N ALA A 13 -0.01 11.79 -5.17
CA ALA A 13 -0.68 11.27 -3.99
C ALA A 13 -1.71 12.26 -3.41
N ILE A 14 -1.35 13.54 -3.31
CA ILE A 14 -2.27 14.61 -2.89
C ILE A 14 -3.52 14.64 -3.78
N GLY A 15 -3.35 14.62 -5.11
CA GLY A 15 -4.49 14.61 -6.03
C GLY A 15 -5.38 13.37 -5.89
N TYR A 16 -4.83 12.23 -5.49
CA TYR A 16 -5.61 11.03 -5.17
C TYR A 16 -6.38 11.15 -3.86
N TYR A 17 -5.77 11.71 -2.82
CA TYR A 17 -6.47 11.99 -1.56
C TYR A 17 -7.63 12.98 -1.77
N GLU A 18 -7.43 14.04 -2.56
CA GLU A 18 -8.49 14.99 -2.92
C GLU A 18 -9.65 14.29 -3.66
N LYS A 19 -9.36 13.44 -4.65
CA LYS A 19 -10.39 12.64 -5.36
C LYS A 19 -11.16 11.71 -4.42
N ALA A 20 -10.51 11.20 -3.38
CA ALA A 20 -11.14 10.36 -2.35
C ALA A 20 -11.88 11.16 -1.27
N ASN A 21 -11.94 12.50 -1.37
CA ASN A 21 -12.46 13.41 -0.35
C ASN A 21 -11.75 13.29 1.00
N ILE A 22 -10.46 12.99 0.98
CA ILE A 22 -9.59 12.94 2.16
C ILE A 22 -8.92 14.30 2.30
N ILE A 23 -9.30 15.03 3.34
CA ILE A 23 -8.79 16.38 3.60
C ILE A 23 -7.49 16.26 4.38
N LEU A 24 -6.41 16.79 3.80
CA LEU A 24 -5.10 16.88 4.44
C LEU A 24 -4.73 18.32 4.76
N THR A 25 -4.16 18.52 5.94
CA THR A 25 -3.48 19.76 6.32
C THR A 25 -2.18 19.95 5.54
N GLU A 26 -1.65 21.17 5.52
CA GLU A 26 -0.33 21.43 4.91
C GLU A 26 0.79 20.67 5.63
N GLU A 27 0.69 20.48 6.94
CA GLU A 27 1.63 19.66 7.69
C GLU A 27 1.61 18.20 7.22
N GLU A 28 0.41 17.61 7.05
CA GLU A 28 0.26 16.24 6.54
C GLU A 28 0.77 16.09 5.11
N LYS A 29 0.48 17.05 4.23
CA LYS A 29 1.01 17.04 2.86
C LYS A 29 2.54 17.02 2.83
N ASN A 30 3.19 17.74 3.74
CA ASN A 30 4.65 17.77 3.87
C ASN A 30 5.25 16.49 4.48
N ARG A 31 4.42 15.64 5.11
CA ARG A 31 4.82 14.35 5.70
C ARG A 31 4.51 13.15 4.81
N ILE A 32 3.99 13.35 3.60
CA ILE A 32 3.78 12.24 2.65
C ILE A 32 5.13 11.63 2.32
N GLU A 33 5.22 10.32 2.51
CA GLU A 33 6.35 9.47 2.23
C GLU A 33 6.19 8.81 0.86
N VAL A 34 7.31 8.58 0.17
CA VAL A 34 7.34 7.89 -1.12
C VAL A 34 8.42 6.81 -1.06
N ALA A 35 7.98 5.56 -1.10
CA ALA A 35 8.87 4.39 -1.11
C ALA A 35 9.07 3.91 -2.55
N ASP A 36 10.33 3.92 -3.01
CA ASP A 36 10.75 3.31 -4.29
C ASP A 36 11.35 1.90 -4.10
N PHE A 37 11.42 1.44 -2.85
CA PHE A 37 12.02 0.17 -2.43
C PHE A 37 13.45 -0.06 -2.94
N GLY A 38 14.18 1.01 -3.27
CA GLY A 38 15.52 0.94 -3.86
C GLY A 38 15.56 0.44 -5.30
N LEU A 39 14.42 0.32 -5.98
CA LEU A 39 14.32 -0.26 -7.33
C LEU A 39 14.41 0.77 -8.45
N GLY A 40 14.33 2.06 -8.15
CA GLY A 40 14.49 3.15 -9.14
C GLY A 40 13.38 3.24 -10.19
N ARG A 41 12.26 2.52 -10.00
CA ARG A 41 11.10 2.50 -10.90
C ARG A 41 9.80 2.75 -10.13
N VAL A 42 9.77 3.80 -9.32
CA VAL A 42 8.71 4.07 -8.33
C VAL A 42 7.31 4.03 -8.94
N SER A 43 7.13 4.50 -10.17
CA SER A 43 5.81 4.48 -10.83
C SER A 43 5.30 3.10 -11.23
N GLU A 44 6.17 2.09 -11.29
CA GLU A 44 5.80 0.69 -11.51
C GLU A 44 5.78 -0.08 -10.18
N ILE A 45 6.86 0.03 -9.41
CA ILE A 45 7.01 -0.61 -8.10
C ILE A 45 7.32 0.46 -7.07
N GLY A 46 6.33 0.76 -6.22
CA GLY A 46 6.45 1.82 -5.23
C GLY A 46 5.17 1.99 -4.42
N LEU A 47 5.21 2.91 -3.47
CA LEU A 47 4.08 3.25 -2.61
C LEU A 47 4.18 4.70 -2.19
N GLN A 48 3.07 5.44 -2.23
CA GLN A 48 2.97 6.73 -1.56
C GLN A 48 2.09 6.58 -0.33
N LEU A 49 2.46 7.18 0.79
CA LEU A 49 1.68 7.05 2.01
C LEU A 49 1.78 8.28 2.91
N LEU A 50 0.75 8.48 3.71
CA LEU A 50 0.75 9.38 4.86
C LEU A 50 0.50 8.54 6.11
N THR A 51 1.40 8.62 7.08
CA THR A 51 1.14 8.08 8.42
C THR A 51 0.41 9.13 9.26
N TYR A 52 -0.87 8.88 9.56
CA TYR A 52 -1.64 9.75 10.46
C TYR A 52 -1.14 9.62 11.89
N ILE A 53 -0.96 8.38 12.33
CA ILE A 53 -0.58 8.05 13.69
C ILE A 53 0.20 6.73 13.71
N ASN A 54 1.19 6.66 14.60
CA ASN A 54 1.90 5.43 14.93
C ASN A 54 2.35 5.47 16.39
N THR A 55 1.46 5.07 17.29
CA THR A 55 1.77 4.93 18.73
C THR A 55 2.33 3.54 19.00
N ALA A 56 2.73 3.28 20.24
CA ALA A 56 3.12 1.94 20.69
C ALA A 56 2.01 0.86 20.58
N ARG A 57 0.75 1.23 20.29
CA ARG A 57 -0.38 0.29 20.20
C ARG A 57 -1.01 0.24 18.82
N VAL A 58 -1.25 1.40 18.22
CA VAL A 58 -2.04 1.53 17.00
C VAL A 58 -1.34 2.39 15.97
N CYS A 59 -1.54 2.04 14.70
CA CYS A 59 -1.12 2.80 13.54
C CYS A 59 -2.31 3.00 12.59
N ALA A 60 -2.33 4.15 11.92
CA ALA A 60 -3.22 4.39 10.79
C ALA A 60 -2.47 5.14 9.70
N LYS A 61 -2.60 4.66 8.46
CA LYS A 61 -2.00 5.28 7.29
C LYS A 61 -3.04 5.42 6.19
N GLU A 62 -2.86 6.42 5.34
CA GLU A 62 -3.50 6.46 4.03
C GLU A 62 -2.44 6.20 2.98
N MET A 63 -2.75 5.34 2.03
CA MET A 63 -1.83 4.95 0.96
C MET A 63 -2.44 5.26 -0.40
N VAL A 64 -1.57 5.56 -1.35
CA VAL A 64 -1.90 5.70 -2.76
C VAL A 64 -1.05 4.73 -3.57
N LEU A 65 -1.71 4.06 -4.49
CA LEU A 65 -1.09 3.42 -5.64
C LEU A 65 -1.55 4.12 -6.91
N LEU A 66 -0.60 4.48 -7.76
CA LEU A 66 -0.86 4.99 -9.10
C LEU A 66 -1.38 3.87 -10.02
N PRO A 67 -1.94 4.20 -11.21
CA PRO A 67 -2.42 3.21 -12.17
C PRO A 67 -1.39 2.12 -12.47
N GLY A 68 -1.74 0.86 -12.19
CA GLY A 68 -0.85 -0.29 -12.40
C GLY A 68 0.39 -0.35 -11.49
N GLN A 69 0.53 0.53 -10.51
CA GLN A 69 1.63 0.52 -9.56
C GLN A 69 1.44 -0.62 -8.55
N ALA A 70 2.53 -1.32 -8.22
CA ALA A 70 2.55 -2.39 -7.23
C ALA A 70 3.43 -2.06 -6.03
N CYS A 71 2.97 -2.48 -4.85
CA CYS A 71 3.81 -2.64 -3.66
C CYS A 71 4.39 -4.07 -3.66
N PRO A 72 5.71 -4.24 -3.51
CA PRO A 72 6.35 -5.56 -3.59
C PRO A 72 5.97 -6.49 -2.44
N GLU A 73 6.20 -7.78 -2.62
CA GLU A 73 5.94 -8.79 -1.59
C GLU A 73 6.78 -8.57 -0.34
N HIS A 74 6.10 -8.56 0.80
CA HIS A 74 6.69 -8.46 2.11
C HIS A 74 5.80 -9.15 3.15
N ARG A 75 6.27 -9.21 4.39
CA ARG A 75 5.51 -9.70 5.55
C ARG A 75 5.92 -8.93 6.78
N HIS A 76 5.01 -8.79 7.73
CA HIS A 76 5.29 -8.16 9.02
C HIS A 76 5.73 -9.22 10.02
N ILE A 77 7.03 -9.29 10.30
CA ILE A 77 7.60 -10.27 11.22
C ILE A 77 7.46 -9.82 12.69
N PRO A 78 7.47 -10.76 13.64
CA PRO A 78 7.58 -10.44 15.05
C PRO A 78 8.75 -9.50 15.33
N THR A 79 8.46 -8.37 15.99
CA THR A 79 9.46 -7.33 16.28
C THR A 79 9.27 -6.85 17.71
N ASN A 80 10.36 -6.73 18.47
CA ASN A 80 10.36 -6.25 19.85
C ASN A 80 9.34 -6.93 20.79
N GLY A 81 9.14 -8.24 20.63
CA GLY A 81 8.22 -9.03 21.45
C GLY A 81 6.73 -8.94 21.06
N SER A 82 6.40 -8.28 19.96
CA SER A 82 5.08 -8.36 19.32
C SER A 82 5.03 -9.50 18.29
N ASP A 83 3.84 -10.06 18.05
CA ASP A 83 3.62 -11.16 17.07
C ASP A 83 3.74 -10.73 15.60
N GLY A 84 4.08 -9.45 15.35
CA GLY A 84 4.11 -8.82 14.03
C GLY A 84 2.89 -7.91 13.81
N LYS A 85 2.97 -7.04 12.81
CA LYS A 85 1.90 -6.08 12.50
C LYS A 85 0.68 -6.82 11.93
N GLU A 86 -0.47 -6.66 12.58
CA GLU A 86 -1.79 -6.99 12.02
C GLU A 86 -2.30 -5.74 11.33
N GLU A 87 -2.78 -5.86 10.10
CA GLU A 87 -3.27 -4.70 9.35
C GLU A 87 -4.54 -5.00 8.58
N THR A 88 -5.43 -4.01 8.54
CA THR A 88 -6.66 -4.03 7.77
C THR A 88 -6.57 -2.98 6.68
N PHE A 89 -6.69 -3.43 5.44
CA PHE A 89 -6.81 -2.55 4.28
C PHE A 89 -8.28 -2.29 3.99
N ARG A 90 -8.62 -1.01 3.79
CA ARG A 90 -9.92 -0.58 3.27
C ARG A 90 -9.72 0.28 2.03
N CYS A 91 -10.18 -0.18 0.88
CA CYS A 91 -10.12 0.61 -0.34
C CYS A 91 -11.12 1.76 -0.27
N ARG A 92 -10.65 2.99 -0.48
CA ARG A 92 -11.43 4.24 -0.44
C ARG A 92 -11.82 4.71 -1.82
N LEU A 93 -10.95 4.50 -2.79
CA LEU A 93 -11.14 4.91 -4.18
C LEU A 93 -10.46 3.90 -5.09
N GLY A 94 -11.06 3.66 -6.26
CA GLY A 94 -10.51 2.80 -7.30
C GLY A 94 -10.60 1.32 -6.93
N LYS A 95 -9.53 0.59 -7.26
CA LYS A 95 -9.44 -0.86 -7.13
C LYS A 95 -8.02 -1.29 -6.80
N VAL A 96 -7.88 -2.17 -5.81
CA VAL A 96 -6.62 -2.85 -5.48
C VAL A 96 -6.80 -4.36 -5.53
N TYR A 97 -5.86 -5.04 -6.18
CA TYR A 97 -5.71 -6.48 -6.14
C TYR A 97 -4.67 -6.79 -5.06
N LEU A 98 -5.12 -7.35 -3.95
CA LEU A 98 -4.28 -7.80 -2.85
C LEU A 98 -4.04 -9.30 -3.01
N TYR A 99 -2.79 -9.71 -2.89
CA TYR A 99 -2.39 -11.11 -2.92
C TYR A 99 -1.76 -11.47 -1.59
N VAL A 100 -2.20 -12.60 -1.02
CA VAL A 100 -1.69 -13.16 0.24
C VAL A 100 -1.23 -14.60 0.03
N GLU A 101 -0.60 -15.18 1.06
CA GLU A 101 -0.12 -16.57 1.02
C GLU A 101 -1.15 -17.59 0.51
N GLY A 102 -0.66 -18.52 -0.31
CA GLY A 102 -1.47 -19.51 -1.04
C GLY A 102 -1.69 -19.13 -2.50
N GLY A 103 -2.55 -19.89 -3.19
CA GLY A 103 -2.84 -19.72 -4.62
C GLY A 103 -1.68 -20.14 -5.54
N ASN A 104 -1.85 -19.95 -6.85
CA ASN A 104 -0.82 -20.22 -7.86
C ASN A 104 -0.64 -19.01 -8.81
N PRO A 105 0.56 -18.84 -9.41
CA PRO A 105 0.79 -17.79 -10.39
C PRO A 105 -0.18 -17.80 -11.58
N SER A 106 -0.74 -18.96 -11.93
CA SER A 106 -1.73 -19.10 -13.00
C SER A 106 -3.09 -18.48 -12.68
N ASP A 107 -3.36 -18.20 -11.40
CA ASP A 107 -4.69 -17.85 -10.92
C ASP A 107 -4.86 -16.32 -10.78
N VAL A 108 -3.79 -15.55 -11.02
CA VAL A 108 -3.79 -14.08 -10.88
C VAL A 108 -4.43 -13.40 -12.09
N SER A 109 -5.28 -12.40 -11.82
CA SER A 109 -6.00 -11.65 -12.85
C SER A 109 -5.24 -10.44 -13.42
N VAL A 110 -4.04 -10.17 -12.91
CA VAL A 110 -3.22 -9.00 -13.24
C VAL A 110 -1.91 -9.41 -13.92
N LYS A 111 -1.31 -8.47 -14.66
CA LYS A 111 0.08 -8.61 -15.07
C LYS A 111 0.97 -8.62 -13.82
N LEU A 112 1.68 -9.72 -13.59
CA LEU A 112 2.57 -9.84 -12.45
C LEU A 112 3.65 -8.74 -12.49
N PRO A 113 3.90 -8.04 -11.36
CA PRO A 113 5.03 -7.15 -11.26
C PRO A 113 6.33 -7.94 -11.37
N ASP A 114 7.36 -7.31 -11.92
CA ASP A 114 8.70 -7.91 -12.09
C ASP A 114 9.47 -7.92 -10.75
N THR A 115 8.96 -8.67 -9.77
CA THR A 115 9.53 -8.84 -8.44
C THR A 115 9.44 -10.32 -8.04
N ALA A 116 10.17 -10.71 -6.99
CA ALA A 116 10.05 -12.06 -6.43
C ALA A 116 8.71 -12.17 -5.68
N LEU A 117 7.83 -13.07 -6.14
CA LEU A 117 6.49 -13.28 -5.60
C LEU A 117 6.29 -14.75 -5.25
N THR A 118 5.65 -15.01 -4.11
CA THR A 118 5.27 -16.35 -3.65
C THR A 118 3.83 -16.44 -3.13
N ALA A 119 3.18 -15.30 -2.89
CA ALA A 119 1.76 -15.18 -2.56
C ALA A 119 0.92 -14.96 -3.83
N PHE A 120 -0.14 -15.75 -4.02
CA PHE A 120 -0.98 -15.68 -5.22
C PHE A 120 -2.48 -15.83 -4.91
N LYS A 121 -2.88 -15.95 -3.64
CA LYS A 121 -4.29 -15.97 -3.27
C LYS A 121 -4.85 -14.55 -3.44
N GLU A 122 -5.68 -14.36 -4.46
CA GLU A 122 -6.22 -13.05 -4.83
C GLU A 122 -7.40 -12.63 -3.93
N ILE A 123 -7.36 -11.37 -3.52
CA ILE A 123 -8.46 -10.63 -2.90
C ILE A 123 -8.62 -9.31 -3.67
N VAL A 124 -9.75 -9.15 -4.34
CA VAL A 124 -10.08 -7.91 -5.06
C VAL A 124 -10.83 -6.97 -4.12
N LEU A 125 -10.25 -5.80 -3.85
CA LEU A 125 -10.90 -4.75 -3.07
C LEU A 125 -11.30 -3.60 -3.99
N LEU A 126 -12.61 -3.48 -4.23
CA LEU A 126 -13.22 -2.27 -4.79
C LEU A 126 -13.41 -1.23 -3.68
N SER A 127 -13.75 0.01 -4.05
CA SER A 127 -14.12 1.05 -3.09
C SER A 127 -15.17 0.55 -2.08
N GLY A 128 -14.85 0.65 -0.79
CA GLY A 128 -15.65 0.12 0.32
C GLY A 128 -15.31 -1.32 0.74
N GLY A 129 -14.59 -2.07 -0.11
CA GLY A 129 -14.04 -3.39 0.19
C GLY A 129 -12.94 -3.33 1.23
N GLN A 130 -12.81 -4.40 2.00
CA GLN A 130 -11.90 -4.47 3.13
C GLN A 130 -11.37 -5.89 3.33
N TYR A 131 -10.12 -5.99 3.79
CA TYR A 131 -9.50 -7.26 4.16
C TYR A 131 -8.46 -7.07 5.26
N THR A 132 -8.34 -8.04 6.16
CA THR A 132 -7.35 -8.04 7.24
C THR A 132 -6.26 -9.05 6.94
N ILE A 133 -5.03 -8.58 6.92
CA ILE A 133 -3.81 -9.35 6.76
C ILE A 133 -3.27 -9.64 8.15
N MET A 134 -3.22 -10.92 8.51
CA MET A 134 -2.72 -11.35 9.80
C MET A 134 -1.18 -11.23 9.86
N PRO A 135 -0.60 -11.07 11.06
CA PRO A 135 0.85 -11.02 11.23
C PRO A 135 1.57 -12.18 10.56
N ASN A 136 2.82 -11.94 10.15
CA ASN A 136 3.69 -12.93 9.53
C ASN A 136 3.13 -13.58 8.23
N THR A 137 2.12 -12.96 7.59
CA THR A 137 1.58 -13.38 6.30
C THR A 137 2.25 -12.61 5.17
N LYS A 138 2.84 -13.29 4.19
CA LYS A 138 3.31 -12.64 2.97
C LYS A 138 2.17 -12.05 2.17
N HIS A 139 2.39 -10.84 1.67
CA HIS A 139 1.43 -10.15 0.83
C HIS A 139 2.11 -9.14 -0.08
N TRP A 140 1.47 -8.88 -1.22
CA TRP A 140 1.78 -7.80 -2.15
C TRP A 140 0.47 -7.31 -2.76
N PHE A 141 0.49 -6.12 -3.37
CA PHE A 141 -0.73 -5.56 -3.92
C PHE A 141 -0.44 -4.61 -5.08
N ILE A 142 -1.38 -4.54 -6.02
CA ILE A 142 -1.28 -3.73 -7.24
C ILE A 142 -2.61 -3.01 -7.50
N ALA A 143 -2.53 -1.76 -7.94
CA ALA A 143 -3.72 -1.01 -8.30
C ALA A 143 -4.22 -1.36 -9.70
N GLY A 144 -5.53 -1.21 -9.91
CA GLY A 144 -6.11 -1.23 -11.25
C GLY A 144 -5.76 0.02 -12.07
N ASP A 145 -6.40 0.13 -13.23
CA ASP A 145 -6.10 1.14 -14.26
C ASP A 145 -6.37 2.60 -13.84
N GLU A 146 -7.14 2.80 -12.76
CA GLU A 146 -7.44 4.14 -12.22
C GLU A 146 -6.58 4.49 -11.00
N GLY A 147 -5.71 3.60 -10.54
CA GLY A 147 -5.04 3.71 -9.25
C GLY A 147 -5.95 3.30 -8.08
N ALA A 148 -5.47 3.50 -6.85
CA ALA A 148 -6.23 3.21 -5.65
C ALA A 148 -5.82 4.13 -4.48
N VAL A 149 -6.79 4.42 -3.61
CA VAL A 149 -6.56 4.98 -2.27
C VAL A 149 -6.97 3.95 -1.25
N ILE A 150 -6.10 3.67 -0.27
CA ILE A 150 -6.26 2.57 0.68
C ILE A 150 -5.95 3.09 2.08
N SER A 151 -6.92 2.99 3.00
CA SER A 151 -6.62 3.17 4.42
C SER A 151 -6.03 1.88 4.98
N GLU A 152 -4.91 1.99 5.70
CA GLU A 152 -4.36 0.95 6.56
C GLU A 152 -4.74 1.26 8.01
N PHE A 153 -5.36 0.30 8.68
CA PHE A 153 -5.56 0.31 10.13
C PHE A 153 -4.79 -0.85 10.73
N SER A 154 -3.86 -0.58 11.63
CA SER A 154 -2.95 -1.63 12.09
C SER A 154 -2.57 -1.50 13.56
N THR A 155 -1.99 -2.57 14.08
CA THR A 155 -1.15 -2.47 15.28
C THR A 155 0.09 -1.63 14.97
N HIS A 156 0.93 -1.36 15.98
CA HIS A 156 2.13 -0.55 15.83
C HIS A 156 2.95 -0.97 14.59
N SER A 157 3.34 0.01 13.76
CA SER A 157 4.19 -0.21 12.61
C SER A 157 5.64 0.05 12.99
N THR A 158 6.49 -0.96 12.83
CA THR A 158 7.95 -0.89 13.03
C THR A 158 8.69 -0.72 11.72
#